data_AF-U9TZV3-F1
#
_entry.id   AF-U9TZV3-F1
#
_cell.length_a   1.000
_cell.length_b   1.000
_cell.length_c   1.000
_cell.angle_alpha   90.00
_cell.angle_beta   90.00
_cell.angle_gamma   90.00
#
_symmetry.space_group_name_H-M   'P 1'
#
loop_
_entity.id
_entity.type
_entity.pdbx_description
1 polymer ?
#
loop_
_entity_poly.entity_id
_entity_poly.type
_entity_poly.pdbx_seq_one_letter_code
_entity_poly.pdbx_strand_id
1 'polypeptide(L)'
;MSHLLQEKIIQFNVLFKESETVIDDLQTALADLIPELQQEFGLDFVQVERIRQYLDDRGTLFRFLRRAGFDFDVALKALISDLRWRIEHNVDSITLADVHPLFIEKGLFFFHKTDKFGRPCAVVNLREYKREDGAPTIDEVKKFIIYNAEVARRLLLDKTMNSRDGPVLQYVILLDLKGAGVSTLVNSSIFPQ
;
A
#
# COMPACT_ATOMS: atom_id res chain seq x y z
N MET A 1 -21.19 -1.07 -18.46
CA MET A 1 -19.93 -1.27 -17.69
C MET A 1 -19.62 -0.10 -16.74
N SER A 2 -19.83 1.16 -17.11
CA SER A 2 -19.64 2.32 -16.21
C SER A 2 -20.58 2.33 -15.00
N HIS A 3 -21.86 2.01 -15.21
CA HIS A 3 -22.90 2.00 -14.17
C HIS A 3 -22.59 1.03 -13.03
N LEU A 4 -22.27 -0.23 -13.35
CA LEU A 4 -21.92 -1.26 -12.37
C LEU A 4 -20.72 -0.87 -11.50
N LEU A 5 -19.74 -0.17 -12.08
CA LEU A 5 -18.57 0.28 -11.33
C LEU A 5 -18.93 1.43 -10.38
N GLN A 6 -19.81 2.33 -10.80
CA GLN A 6 -20.33 3.40 -9.95
C GLN A 6 -21.14 2.84 -8.77
N GLU A 7 -22.03 1.86 -9.01
CA GLU A 7 -22.78 1.18 -7.95
C GLU A 7 -21.84 0.52 -6.93
N LYS A 8 -20.79 -0.17 -7.40
CA LYS A 8 -19.80 -0.77 -6.51
C LYS A 8 -19.07 0.26 -5.64
N ILE A 9 -18.77 1.44 -6.19
CA ILE A 9 -18.10 2.52 -5.44
C ILE A 9 -19.05 3.07 -4.37
N ILE A 10 -20.32 3.31 -4.72
CA ILE A 10 -21.33 3.77 -3.76
C ILE A 10 -21.51 2.76 -2.63
N GLN A 11 -21.67 1.48 -2.97
CA GLN A 11 -21.75 0.39 -1.99
C GLN A 11 -20.52 0.35 -1.08
N PHE A 12 -19.34 0.62 -1.63
CA PHE A 12 -18.10 0.61 -0.86
C PHE A 12 -18.03 1.78 0.15
N ASN A 13 -18.51 2.96 -0.24
CA ASN A 13 -18.59 4.12 0.66
C ASN A 13 -19.65 3.94 1.75
N VAL A 14 -20.80 3.35 1.41
CA VAL A 14 -21.83 2.98 2.39
C VAL A 14 -21.26 2.00 3.42
N LEU A 15 -20.59 0.95 2.95
CA LEU A 15 -20.01 -0.07 3.81
C LEU A 15 -18.93 0.51 4.75
N PHE A 16 -18.12 1.45 4.25
CA PHE A 16 -17.17 2.18 5.09
C PHE A 16 -17.89 2.95 6.20
N LYS A 17 -18.97 3.65 5.86
CA LYS A 17 -19.75 4.44 6.83
C LYS A 17 -20.42 3.56 7.88
N GLU A 18 -20.99 2.44 7.48
CA GLU A 18 -21.62 1.46 8.38
C GLU A 18 -20.61 0.78 9.30
N SER A 19 -19.33 0.75 8.91
CA SER A 19 -18.26 0.12 9.68
C SER A 19 -17.53 1.08 10.62
N GLU A 20 -17.96 2.34 10.77
CA GLU A 20 -17.21 3.34 11.56
C GLU A 20 -16.95 2.91 13.00
N THR A 21 -17.97 2.37 13.68
CA THR A 21 -17.83 1.93 15.08
C THR A 21 -16.85 0.77 15.21
N VAL A 22 -16.92 -0.24 14.34
CA VAL A 22 -15.98 -1.36 14.38
C VAL A 22 -14.55 -0.94 13.99
N ILE A 23 -14.40 0.10 13.16
CA ILE A 23 -13.10 0.72 12.88
C ILE A 23 -12.54 1.39 14.14
N ASP A 24 -13.37 2.13 14.88
CA ASP A 24 -12.98 2.81 16.13
C ASP A 24 -12.56 1.81 17.21
N ASP A 25 -13.31 0.72 17.36
CA ASP A 25 -13.01 -0.36 18.28
C ASP A 25 -11.67 -1.04 17.92
N LEU A 26 -11.43 -1.26 16.62
CA LEU A 26 -10.21 -1.87 16.12
C LEU A 26 -9.00 -0.96 16.32
N GLN A 27 -9.16 0.34 16.07
CA GLN A 27 -8.12 1.36 16.33
C GLN A 27 -7.75 1.38 17.82
N THR A 28 -8.75 1.37 18.70
CA THR A 28 -8.57 1.37 20.16
C THR A 28 -7.80 0.13 20.61
N ALA A 29 -8.25 -1.05 20.18
CA ALA A 29 -7.60 -2.31 20.53
C ALA A 29 -6.13 -2.38 20.06
N LEU A 30 -5.82 -1.82 18.88
CA LEU A 30 -4.45 -1.75 18.37
C LEU A 30 -3.60 -0.70 19.10
N ALA A 31 -4.20 0.42 19.49
CA ALA A 31 -3.51 1.46 20.25
C ALA A 31 -3.08 0.96 21.64
N ASP A 32 -3.90 0.13 22.28
CA ASP A 32 -3.59 -0.50 23.57
C ASP A 32 -2.38 -1.45 23.50
N LEU A 33 -2.03 -1.95 22.31
CA LEU A 33 -0.84 -2.81 22.10
C LEU A 33 0.46 -2.02 21.90
N ILE A 34 0.38 -0.71 21.66
CA ILE A 34 1.56 0.12 21.39
C ILE A 34 2.61 0.05 22.51
N PRO A 35 2.27 0.12 23.81
CA PRO A 35 3.26 0.01 24.88
C PRO A 35 4.02 -1.32 24.87
N GLU A 36 3.32 -2.43 24.59
CA GLU A 36 3.93 -3.76 24.49
C GLU A 36 4.90 -3.81 23.29
N LEU A 37 4.45 -3.35 22.12
CA LEU A 37 5.30 -3.29 20.92
C LEU A 37 6.50 -2.37 21.11
N GLN A 38 6.33 -1.24 21.80
CA GLN A 38 7.41 -0.32 22.12
C GLN A 38 8.47 -1.00 22.98
N GLN A 39 8.06 -1.74 24.02
CA GLN A 39 8.98 -2.47 24.87
C GLN A 39 9.67 -3.62 24.12
N GLU A 40 8.90 -4.41 23.37
CA GLU A 40 9.39 -5.58 22.66
C GLU A 40 10.45 -5.24 21.60
N PHE A 41 10.18 -4.21 20.79
CA PHE A 41 11.05 -3.80 19.70
C PHE A 41 12.01 -2.65 20.05
N GLY A 42 11.97 -2.15 21.29
CA GLY A 42 12.81 -1.05 21.75
C GLY A 42 12.58 0.25 20.97
N LEU A 43 11.31 0.58 20.68
CA LEU A 43 10.96 1.69 19.79
C LEU A 43 11.17 3.06 20.45
N ASP A 44 11.73 3.99 19.68
CA ASP A 44 11.84 5.38 20.08
C ASP A 44 10.50 6.14 19.91
N PHE A 45 10.46 7.38 20.41
CA PHE A 45 9.26 8.22 20.34
C PHE A 45 8.77 8.45 18.90
N VAL A 46 9.68 8.62 17.94
CA VAL A 46 9.34 8.90 16.54
C VAL A 46 8.74 7.65 15.88
N GLN A 47 9.30 6.48 16.15
CA GLN A 47 8.78 5.20 15.65
C GLN A 47 7.38 4.92 16.20
N VAL A 48 7.18 5.15 17.50
CA VAL A 48 5.87 4.99 18.12
C VAL A 48 4.84 5.95 17.53
N GLU A 49 5.23 7.20 17.27
CA GLU A 49 4.32 8.18 16.66
C GLU A 49 3.95 7.82 15.22
N ARG A 50 4.87 7.23 14.46
CA ARG A 50 4.58 6.71 13.12
C ARG A 50 3.58 5.56 13.15
N ILE A 51 3.67 4.68 14.15
CA ILE A 51 2.67 3.62 14.36
C ILE A 51 1.30 4.23 14.63
N ARG A 52 1.21 5.26 15.49
CA ARG A 52 -0.07 5.96 15.74
C ARG A 52 -0.66 6.55 14.46
N GLN A 53 0.14 7.25 13.67
CA GLN A 53 -0.29 7.79 12.38
C GLN A 53 -0.76 6.70 11.40
N TYR A 54 -0.15 5.51 11.44
CA TYR A 54 -0.62 4.37 10.65
C TYR A 54 -1.98 3.86 11.14
N LEU A 55 -2.19 3.78 12.46
CA LEU A 55 -3.46 3.35 13.05
C LEU A 55 -4.59 4.39 12.87
N ASP A 56 -4.26 5.68 12.75
CA ASP A 56 -5.23 6.74 12.44
C ASP A 56 -5.75 6.69 10.99
N ASP A 57 -5.12 5.90 10.11
CA ASP A 57 -5.59 5.67 8.75
C ASP A 57 -6.79 4.72 8.74
N ARG A 58 -7.97 5.29 9.01
CA ARG A 58 -9.27 4.59 9.00
C ARG A 58 -9.51 3.81 7.70
N GLY A 59 -9.04 4.32 6.57
CA GLY A 59 -9.15 3.67 5.28
C GLY A 59 -8.36 2.36 5.22
N THR A 60 -7.19 2.31 5.87
CA THR A 60 -6.39 1.09 6.03
C THR A 60 -7.08 0.09 6.95
N LEU A 61 -7.56 0.50 8.12
CA LEU A 61 -8.28 -0.38 9.04
C LEU A 61 -9.51 -1.01 8.38
N PHE A 62 -10.31 -0.20 7.67
CA PHE A 62 -11.44 -0.69 6.89
C PHE A 62 -11.04 -1.73 5.83
N ARG A 63 -9.91 -1.54 5.13
CA ARG A 63 -9.44 -2.53 4.13
C ARG A 63 -9.12 -3.88 4.76
N PHE A 64 -8.57 -3.90 5.97
CA PHE A 64 -8.33 -5.14 6.73
C PHE A 64 -9.65 -5.80 7.15
N LEU A 65 -10.58 -5.04 7.74
CA LEU A 65 -11.92 -5.55 8.09
C LEU A 65 -12.62 -6.15 6.89
N ARG A 66 -12.67 -5.43 5.77
CA ARG A 66 -13.32 -5.90 4.56
C ARG A 66 -12.68 -7.17 4.01
N ARG A 67 -11.35 -7.30 4.08
CA ARG A 67 -10.63 -8.53 3.69
C ARG A 67 -10.96 -9.70 4.63
N ALA A 68 -11.16 -9.42 5.92
CA ALA A 68 -11.57 -10.38 6.93
C ALA A 68 -13.08 -10.71 6.89
N GLY A 69 -13.84 -10.17 5.94
CA GLY A 69 -15.30 -10.34 5.91
C GLY A 69 -16.02 -9.66 7.08
N PHE A 70 -15.41 -8.60 7.64
CA PHE A 70 -15.85 -7.86 8.82
C PHE A 70 -15.83 -8.67 10.13
N ASP A 71 -15.11 -9.80 10.14
CA ASP A 71 -14.76 -10.48 11.38
C ASP A 71 -13.67 -9.67 12.12
N PHE A 72 -14.03 -9.20 13.32
CA PHE A 72 -13.17 -8.35 14.14
C PHE A 72 -11.87 -9.04 14.55
N ASP A 73 -11.96 -10.26 15.06
CA ASP A 73 -10.80 -11.01 15.59
C ASP A 73 -9.83 -11.39 14.47
N VAL A 74 -10.37 -11.78 13.32
CA VAL A 74 -9.56 -12.07 12.12
C VAL A 74 -8.85 -10.81 11.62
N ALA A 75 -9.54 -9.66 11.59
CA ALA A 75 -8.95 -8.39 11.19
C ALA A 75 -7.87 -7.91 12.17
N LEU A 76 -8.17 -7.96 13.48
CA LEU A 76 -7.24 -7.59 14.55
C LEU A 76 -5.97 -8.43 14.49
N LYS A 77 -6.10 -9.75 14.38
CA LYS A 77 -4.95 -10.66 14.25
C LYS A 77 -4.10 -10.33 13.01
N ALA A 78 -4.74 -10.04 11.88
CA ALA A 78 -4.04 -9.68 10.65
C ALA A 78 -3.29 -8.34 10.79
N LEU A 79 -3.90 -7.34 11.44
CA LEU A 79 -3.29 -6.03 11.69
C LEU A 79 -2.13 -6.10 12.69
N ILE A 80 -2.24 -6.90 13.76
CA ILE A 80 -1.13 -7.14 14.69
C ILE A 80 0.07 -7.75 13.96
N SER A 81 -0.18 -8.75 13.11
CA SER A 81 0.87 -9.36 12.29
C SER A 81 1.49 -8.34 11.32
N ASP A 82 0.68 -7.47 10.72
CA ASP A 82 1.14 -6.42 9.82
C ASP A 82 1.98 -5.37 10.56
N LEU A 83 1.55 -4.89 11.74
CA LEU A 83 2.32 -3.95 12.57
C LEU A 83 3.70 -4.49 12.91
N ARG A 84 3.79 -5.75 13.36
CA ARG A 84 5.07 -6.40 13.67
C ARG A 84 5.97 -6.46 12.44
N TRP A 85 5.42 -6.89 11.30
CA TRP A 85 6.16 -6.93 10.05
C TRP A 85 6.65 -5.53 9.62
N ARG A 86 5.81 -4.48 9.75
CA ARG A 86 6.16 -3.09 9.43
C ARG A 86 7.31 -2.58 10.28
N ILE A 87 7.30 -2.89 11.59
CA ILE A 87 8.37 -2.55 12.52
C ILE A 87 9.68 -3.22 12.11
N GLU A 88 9.66 -4.55 11.95
CA GLU A 88 10.84 -5.35 11.57
C GLU A 88 11.47 -4.90 10.25
N HIS A 89 10.64 -4.44 9.30
CA HIS A 89 11.08 -4.04 7.96
C HIS A 89 11.25 -2.53 7.81
N ASN A 90 11.14 -1.75 8.90
CA ASN A 90 11.25 -0.29 8.91
C ASN A 90 10.36 0.40 7.86
N VAL A 91 9.16 -0.13 7.62
CA VAL A 91 8.26 0.33 6.56
C VAL A 91 7.87 1.79 6.74
N ASP A 92 7.58 2.21 7.97
CA ASP A 92 7.16 3.59 8.24
C ASP A 92 8.28 4.62 8.08
N SER A 93 9.53 4.14 8.04
CA SER A 93 10.74 4.93 7.83
C SER A 93 11.24 4.90 6.39
N ILE A 94 10.61 4.14 5.49
CA ILE A 94 11.09 3.99 4.12
C ILE A 94 11.04 5.32 3.36
N THR A 95 12.12 5.62 2.66
CA THR A 95 12.30 6.85 1.89
C THR A 95 12.72 6.54 0.46
N LEU A 96 12.78 7.59 -0.37
CA LEU A 96 13.30 7.47 -1.73
C LEU A 96 14.77 7.00 -1.76
N ALA A 97 15.55 7.29 -0.72
CA ALA A 97 16.95 6.88 -0.62
C ALA A 97 17.12 5.35 -0.42
N ASP A 98 16.06 4.67 0.04
CA ASP A 98 16.05 3.21 0.24
C ASP A 98 15.72 2.44 -1.05
N VAL A 99 15.35 3.16 -2.11
CA VAL A 99 14.95 2.60 -3.41
C VAL A 99 16.09 2.69 -4.39
N HIS A 100 16.32 1.61 -5.16
CA HIS A 100 17.32 1.61 -6.21
C HIS A 100 17.02 2.71 -7.26
N PRO A 101 17.96 3.64 -7.56
CA PRO A 101 17.72 4.82 -8.40
C PRO A 101 17.13 4.50 -9.78
N LEU A 102 17.60 3.42 -10.42
CA LEU A 102 17.10 2.96 -11.73
C LEU A 102 15.57 2.80 -11.80
N PHE A 103 14.89 2.42 -10.71
CA PHE A 103 13.44 2.28 -10.72
C PHE A 103 12.71 3.63 -10.83
N ILE A 104 13.30 4.67 -10.25
CA ILE A 104 12.75 6.02 -10.21
C ILE A 104 13.10 6.77 -11.49
N GLU A 105 14.38 6.76 -11.87
CA GLU A 105 14.89 7.49 -13.04
C GLU A 105 14.23 7.04 -14.34
N LYS A 106 13.94 5.74 -14.46
CA LYS A 106 13.26 5.19 -15.64
C LYS A 106 11.73 5.29 -15.56
N GLY A 107 11.17 5.71 -14.42
CA GLY A 107 9.72 5.78 -14.23
C GLY A 107 9.04 4.41 -14.31
N LEU A 108 9.61 3.39 -13.62
CA LEU A 108 9.02 2.05 -13.58
C LEU A 108 7.63 2.07 -12.93
N PHE A 109 7.44 2.88 -11.89
CA PHE A 109 6.16 3.09 -11.24
C PHE A 109 5.95 4.58 -10.96
N PHE A 110 4.80 5.12 -11.31
CA PHE A 110 4.43 6.50 -10.93
C PHE A 110 2.93 6.69 -10.88
N PHE A 111 2.47 7.61 -10.03
CA PHE A 111 1.08 8.08 -10.03
C PHE A 111 0.89 9.16 -11.09
N HIS A 112 -0.18 9.06 -11.86
CA HIS A 112 -0.58 10.03 -12.87
C HIS A 112 -2.10 10.21 -12.89
N LYS A 113 -2.54 11.41 -12.49
CA LYS A 113 -3.96 11.83 -12.51
C LYS A 113 -4.88 10.88 -11.71
N THR A 114 -6.17 11.02 -11.94
CA THR A 114 -7.23 10.19 -11.38
C THR A 114 -8.11 9.65 -12.49
N ASP A 115 -8.79 8.54 -12.23
CA ASP A 115 -9.85 8.09 -13.12
C ASP A 115 -11.12 8.95 -12.98
N LYS A 116 -12.16 8.61 -13.74
CA LYS A 116 -13.46 9.29 -13.73
C LYS A 116 -14.22 9.22 -12.40
N PHE A 117 -13.73 8.43 -11.44
CA PHE A 117 -14.29 8.28 -10.11
C PHE A 117 -13.38 8.88 -9.02
N GLY A 118 -12.37 9.67 -9.41
CA GLY A 118 -11.46 10.34 -8.48
C GLY A 118 -10.40 9.43 -7.86
N ARG A 119 -10.32 8.16 -8.26
CA ARG A 119 -9.31 7.22 -7.75
C ARG A 119 -7.95 7.54 -8.37
N PRO A 120 -6.85 7.60 -7.60
CA PRO A 120 -5.51 7.72 -8.17
C PRO A 120 -5.25 6.64 -9.21
N CYS A 121 -4.61 7.01 -10.32
CA CYS A 121 -4.09 6.04 -11.28
C CYS A 121 -2.58 5.98 -11.16
N ALA A 122 -2.05 4.77 -10.98
CA ALA A 122 -0.64 4.47 -11.11
C ALA A 122 -0.38 3.81 -12.46
N VAL A 123 0.81 4.02 -13.00
CA VAL A 123 1.32 3.32 -14.18
C VAL A 123 2.51 2.49 -13.75
N VAL A 124 2.54 1.23 -14.16
CA VAL A 124 3.71 0.35 -14.09
C VAL A 124 4.22 0.17 -15.52
N ASN A 125 5.40 0.69 -15.82
CA ASN A 125 6.00 0.61 -17.15
C ASN A 125 6.99 -0.56 -17.23
N LEU A 126 6.51 -1.76 -17.55
CA LEU A 126 7.33 -2.97 -17.49
C LEU A 126 8.49 -3.00 -18.48
N ARG A 127 8.46 -2.19 -19.55
CA ARG A 127 9.58 -2.08 -20.50
C ARG A 127 10.87 -1.58 -19.83
N GLU A 128 10.73 -0.86 -18.71
CA GLU A 128 11.85 -0.27 -17.97
C GLU A 128 12.47 -1.24 -16.97
N TYR A 129 11.79 -2.35 -16.67
CA TYR A 129 12.32 -3.41 -15.85
C TYR A 129 13.23 -4.30 -16.71
N LYS A 130 14.54 -4.16 -16.53
CA LYS A 130 15.55 -4.95 -17.24
C LYS A 130 16.36 -5.79 -16.25
N ARG A 131 16.53 -7.07 -16.57
CA ARG A 131 17.37 -8.02 -15.84
C ARG A 131 18.67 -8.23 -16.62
N GLU A 132 19.60 -7.30 -16.41
CA GLU A 132 20.95 -7.28 -17.00
C GLU A 132 22.00 -7.27 -15.85
N ASP A 133 23.29 -7.35 -16.17
CA ASP A 133 24.35 -7.22 -15.16
C ASP A 133 24.25 -5.86 -14.45
N GLY A 134 24.21 -5.88 -13.11
CA GLY A 134 23.92 -4.69 -12.30
C GLY A 134 22.43 -4.34 -12.17
N ALA A 135 21.52 -5.23 -12.59
CA ALA A 135 20.10 -5.05 -12.33
C ALA A 135 19.78 -5.15 -10.83
N PRO A 136 18.73 -4.44 -10.38
CA PRO A 136 18.31 -4.51 -9.01
C PRO A 136 17.98 -5.94 -8.56
N THR A 137 18.47 -6.28 -7.39
CA THR A 137 18.20 -7.53 -6.68
C THR A 137 16.71 -7.69 -6.36
N ILE A 138 16.31 -8.91 -6.05
CA ILE A 138 14.92 -9.18 -5.62
C ILE A 138 14.53 -8.38 -4.36
N ASP A 139 15.47 -8.15 -3.45
CA ASP A 139 15.21 -7.39 -2.23
C ASP A 139 15.07 -5.90 -2.51
N GLU A 140 15.80 -5.36 -3.48
CA GLU A 140 15.60 -3.98 -3.97
C GLU A 140 14.25 -3.84 -4.68
N VAL A 141 13.81 -4.84 -5.44
CA VAL A 141 12.45 -4.89 -6.02
C VAL A 141 11.40 -4.90 -4.90
N LYS A 142 11.58 -5.71 -3.86
CA LYS A 142 10.65 -5.75 -2.70
C LYS A 142 10.58 -4.38 -2.02
N LYS A 143 11.73 -3.75 -1.72
CA LYS A 143 11.79 -2.40 -1.14
C LYS A 143 11.06 -1.38 -2.02
N PHE A 144 11.25 -1.44 -3.34
CA PHE A 144 10.52 -0.59 -4.27
C PHE A 144 9.01 -0.80 -4.23
N ILE A 145 8.54 -2.05 -4.14
CA ILE A 145 7.11 -2.36 -4.00
C ILE A 145 6.56 -1.80 -2.68
N ILE A 146 7.28 -2.01 -1.57
CA ILE A 146 6.91 -1.50 -0.24
C ILE A 146 6.81 0.02 -0.27
N TYR A 147 7.82 0.70 -0.83
CA TYR A 147 7.85 2.15 -0.98
C TYR A 147 6.62 2.66 -1.74
N ASN A 148 6.31 2.08 -2.91
CA ASN A 148 5.16 2.50 -3.70
C ASN A 148 3.82 2.18 -3.04
N ALA A 149 3.73 1.07 -2.30
CA ALA A 149 2.54 0.74 -1.51
C ALA A 149 2.31 1.78 -0.40
N GLU A 150 3.38 2.24 0.27
CA GLU A 150 3.28 3.31 1.27
C GLU A 150 2.91 4.65 0.65
N VAL A 151 3.48 5.02 -0.50
CA VAL A 151 3.08 6.21 -1.26
C VAL A 151 1.61 6.13 -1.64
N ALA A 152 1.15 4.96 -2.13
CA ALA A 152 -0.25 4.74 -2.47
C ALA A 152 -1.17 4.94 -1.26
N ARG A 153 -0.83 4.32 -0.13
CA ARG A 153 -1.60 4.42 1.11
C ARG A 153 -1.73 5.87 1.57
N ARG A 154 -0.63 6.60 1.65
CA ARG A 154 -0.61 8.02 2.07
C ARG A 154 -1.36 8.91 1.08
N LEU A 155 -1.26 8.65 -0.22
CA LEU A 155 -2.04 9.36 -1.25
C LEU A 155 -3.55 9.13 -1.11
N LEU A 156 -3.97 7.91 -0.78
CA LEU A 156 -5.39 7.60 -0.52
C LEU A 156 -5.90 8.28 0.74
N LEU A 157 -5.09 8.32 1.81
CA LEU A 157 -5.41 9.04 3.04
C LEU A 157 -5.59 10.54 2.76
N ASP A 158 -4.62 11.16 2.10
CA ASP A 158 -4.69 12.59 1.75
C ASP A 158 -5.92 12.89 0.89
N LYS A 159 -6.19 12.08 -0.13
CA LYS A 159 -7.40 12.26 -0.94
C LYS A 159 -8.69 12.05 -0.15
N THR A 160 -8.71 11.11 0.78
CA THR A 160 -9.86 10.88 1.65
C THR A 160 -10.14 12.10 2.52
N MET A 161 -9.11 12.68 3.13
CA MET A 161 -9.23 13.88 3.98
C MET A 161 -9.71 15.11 3.21
N ASN A 162 -9.33 15.22 1.92
CA ASN A 162 -9.67 16.35 1.08
C ASN A 162 -10.96 16.14 0.24
N SER A 163 -11.56 14.95 0.29
CA SER A 163 -12.74 14.62 -0.51
C SER A 163 -14.04 15.09 0.15
N ARG A 164 -14.95 15.63 -0.65
CA ARG A 164 -16.32 15.96 -0.22
C ARG A 164 -17.33 14.86 -0.56
N ASP A 165 -16.95 13.95 -1.45
CA ASP A 165 -17.84 12.92 -2.02
C ASP A 165 -17.71 11.56 -1.29
N GLY A 166 -17.06 11.57 -0.12
CA GLY A 166 -16.75 10.39 0.67
C GLY A 166 -15.30 9.90 0.51
N PRO A 167 -14.94 8.80 1.18
CA PRO A 167 -13.55 8.36 1.29
C PRO A 167 -13.01 7.80 -0.04
N VAL A 168 -11.73 8.07 -0.32
CA VAL A 168 -11.03 7.53 -1.48
C VAL A 168 -10.21 6.31 -1.05
N LEU A 169 -10.82 5.13 -1.18
CA LEU A 169 -10.31 3.91 -0.56
C LEU A 169 -9.52 3.00 -1.52
N GLN A 170 -9.48 3.34 -2.80
CA GLN A 170 -8.88 2.53 -3.86
C GLN A 170 -8.10 3.39 -4.86
N TYR A 171 -7.07 2.78 -5.44
CA TYR A 171 -6.35 3.29 -6.60
C TYR A 171 -6.38 2.24 -7.71
N VAL A 172 -6.03 2.65 -8.92
CA VAL A 172 -5.97 1.78 -10.11
C VAL A 172 -4.53 1.68 -10.57
N ILE A 173 -4.08 0.49 -10.93
CA ILE A 173 -2.78 0.29 -11.58
C ILE A 173 -3.03 -0.01 -13.06
N LEU A 174 -2.39 0.77 -13.92
CA LEU A 174 -2.30 0.55 -15.34
C LEU A 174 -0.98 -0.16 -15.63
N LEU A 175 -1.05 -1.39 -16.10
CA LEU A 175 0.13 -2.15 -16.52
C LEU A 175 0.42 -1.83 -17.99
N ASP A 176 1.47 -1.07 -18.25
CA ASP A 176 1.96 -0.83 -19.61
C ASP A 176 2.93 -1.95 -20.01
N LEU A 177 2.43 -2.82 -20.88
CA LEU A 177 3.15 -3.97 -21.42
C LEU A 177 3.87 -3.66 -22.74
N LYS A 178 3.73 -2.45 -23.29
CA LYS A 178 4.32 -2.11 -24.58
C LYS A 178 5.84 -2.16 -24.47
N GLY A 179 6.46 -3.06 -25.24
CA GLY A 179 7.92 -3.25 -25.24
C GLY A 179 8.43 -4.14 -24.10
N ALA A 180 7.55 -4.72 -23.28
CA ALA A 180 7.93 -5.79 -22.37
C ALA A 180 8.19 -7.08 -23.17
N GLY A 181 9.37 -7.67 -23.02
CA GLY A 181 9.78 -8.91 -23.70
C GLY A 181 9.90 -10.09 -22.73
N VAL A 182 10.15 -11.30 -23.25
CA VAL A 182 10.41 -12.48 -22.41
C VAL A 182 11.63 -12.29 -21.50
N SER A 183 12.63 -11.51 -21.94
CA SER A 183 13.79 -11.10 -21.14
C SER A 183 13.47 -10.20 -19.95
N THR A 184 12.31 -9.54 -19.94
CA THR A 184 11.77 -8.81 -18.77
C THR A 184 11.25 -9.79 -17.70
N LEU A 185 10.82 -11.00 -18.11
CA LEU A 185 10.15 -11.99 -17.26
C LEU A 185 11.08 -13.13 -16.81
N VAL A 186 12.08 -13.49 -17.63
CA VAL A 186 12.96 -14.64 -17.44
C VAL A 186 14.39 -14.17 -17.26
N ASN A 187 15.13 -14.78 -16.32
CA ASN A 187 16.56 -14.55 -16.20
C ASN A 187 17.26 -15.17 -17.42
N SER A 188 17.91 -14.35 -18.25
CA SER A 188 18.52 -14.75 -19.53
C SER A 188 19.59 -15.86 -19.39
N SER A 189 20.06 -16.12 -18.16
CA SER A 189 21.01 -17.18 -17.83
C SER A 189 20.49 -18.62 -18.06
N ILE A 190 19.21 -18.81 -18.40
CA ILE A 190 18.59 -20.14 -18.57
C ILE A 190 18.64 -20.63 -20.04
N PHE A 191 19.05 -19.78 -21.00
CA PHE A 191 19.22 -20.18 -22.39
C PHE A 191 20.66 -19.90 -22.86
N PRO A 192 21.55 -20.92 -22.91
CA PRO A 192 22.84 -20.76 -23.53
C PRO A 192 22.69 -20.56 -25.05
N GLN A 193 23.47 -19.62 -25.60
CA GLN A 193 23.59 -19.42 -27.05
C GLN A 193 24.24 -20.62 -27.73
#